data_AF-A0A9P5U7P1-F1
#
_entry.id   AF-A0A9P5U7P1-F1
#
_cell.length_a   1.000
_cell.length_b   1.000
_cell.length_c   1.000
_cell.angle_alpha   90.00
_cell.angle_beta   90.00
_cell.angle_gamma   90.00
#
_symmetry.space_group_name_H-M   'P 1'
#
loop_
_entity.id
_entity.type
_entity.pdbx_description
1 polymer ?
#
loop_
_entity_poly.entity_id
_entity_poly.type
_entity_poly.pdbx_seq_one_letter_code
_entity_poly.pdbx_strand_id
1 'polypeptide(L)'
;FSIVFFPVVSFTSLYRTPQAASRRAKLFREAKVPLLANLINARVSSIRPLRVDDYGIVCIDGELFISKVVALYEKTAGKNGKHASITESSEICAISYLDLQLFERLAHGNQFTSITGSTVLFRTKHFTKIP
;
A
#
# COMPACT_ATOMS: atom_id res chain seq x y z
N PHE A 1 12.07 1.44 -12.17
CA PHE A 1 11.58 1.18 -10.80
C PHE A 1 10.62 2.28 -10.43
N SER A 2 9.32 1.99 -10.39
CA SER A 2 8.32 2.97 -9.98
C SER A 2 8.05 2.78 -8.50
N ILE A 3 8.41 3.78 -7.70
CA ILE A 3 8.16 3.77 -6.26
C ILE A 3 6.73 4.28 -6.05
N VAL A 4 5.81 3.38 -5.69
CA VAL A 4 4.48 3.72 -5.21
C VAL A 4 4.58 3.99 -3.72
N PHE A 5 4.26 5.21 -3.28
CA PHE A 5 4.23 5.56 -1.87
C PHE A 5 2.88 5.14 -1.28
N PHE A 6 2.91 4.18 -0.36
CA PHE A 6 1.77 3.81 0.46
C PHE A 6 1.91 4.51 1.83
N PRO A 7 1.35 5.71 2.02
CA PRO A 7 1.11 6.21 3.35
C PRO A 7 0.09 5.29 4.02
N VAL A 8 0.52 4.52 5.01
CA VAL A 8 -0.36 3.70 5.85
C VAL A 8 -1.18 4.65 6.71
N VAL A 9 -2.32 5.08 6.18
CA VAL A 9 -3.39 5.67 6.98
C VAL A 9 -4.53 4.70 6.87
N SER A 10 -4.74 3.91 7.93
CA SER A 10 -5.68 2.77 7.98
C SER A 10 -6.92 3.00 7.13
N PHE A 11 -7.07 2.25 6.03
CA PHE A 11 -8.22 2.41 5.16
C PHE A 11 -9.38 1.63 5.78
N THR A 12 -10.23 2.30 6.55
CA THR A 12 -11.50 1.69 6.96
C THR A 12 -12.41 1.56 5.73
N SER A 13 -12.45 0.35 5.18
CA SER A 13 -13.19 -0.15 4.00
C SER A 13 -14.73 -0.01 4.10
N LEU A 14 -15.26 1.21 4.07
CA LEU A 14 -16.71 1.44 4.20
C LEU A 14 -17.38 2.31 3.13
N TYR A 15 -16.67 2.84 2.13
CA TYR A 15 -17.25 3.90 1.28
C TYR A 15 -16.96 3.75 -0.23
N ARG A 16 -17.83 4.37 -1.05
CA ARG A 16 -17.63 4.52 -2.51
C ARG A 16 -16.29 5.21 -2.77
N THR A 17 -15.63 4.85 -3.86
CA THR A 17 -14.32 5.38 -4.31
C THR A 17 -14.15 6.91 -4.17
N PRO A 18 -15.13 7.77 -4.53
CA PRO A 18 -14.97 9.22 -4.37
C PRO A 18 -14.94 9.69 -2.90
N GLN A 19 -15.65 8.99 -2.01
CA GLN A 19 -15.71 9.31 -0.59
C GLN A 19 -14.42 8.88 0.12
N ALA A 20 -13.87 7.72 -0.24
CA ALA A 20 -12.58 7.26 0.28
C ALA A 20 -11.44 8.22 -0.11
N ALA A 21 -11.39 8.64 -1.38
CA ALA A 21 -10.43 9.63 -1.86
C ALA A 21 -10.57 10.99 -1.14
N SER A 22 -11.80 11.47 -0.97
CA SER A 22 -12.09 12.73 -0.27
C SER A 22 -11.66 12.70 1.20
N ARG A 23 -11.88 11.58 1.90
CA ARG A 23 -11.47 11.40 3.30
C ARG A 23 -9.95 11.35 3.44
N ARG A 24 -9.26 10.62 2.55
CA ARG A 24 -7.79 10.58 2.51
C ARG A 24 -7.20 11.97 2.24
N ALA A 25 -7.77 12.71 1.29
CA ALA A 25 -7.36 14.08 0.99
C ALA A 25 -7.55 15.02 2.20
N LYS A 26 -8.66 14.86 2.95
CA LYS A 26 -8.91 15.62 4.18
C LYS A 26 -7.85 15.31 5.25
N LEU A 27 -7.59 14.03 5.53
CA LEU A 27 -6.59 13.61 6.52
C LEU A 27 -5.18 14.14 6.19
N PHE A 28 -4.76 14.03 4.93
CA PHE A 28 -3.45 14.56 4.53
C PHE A 28 -3.37 16.09 4.60
N ARG A 29 -4.48 16.78 4.34
CA ARG A 29 -4.54 18.25 4.47
C ARG A 29 -4.43 18.67 5.95
N GLU A 30 -5.13 17.98 6.84
CA GLU A 30 -5.06 18.21 8.29
C GLU A 30 -3.65 17.92 8.84
N ALA A 31 -3.02 16.84 8.37
CA ALA A 31 -1.64 16.49 8.71
C ALA A 31 -0.57 17.33 7.98
N LYS A 32 -0.97 18.33 7.16
CA LYS A 32 -0.06 19.22 6.40
C LYS A 32 0.97 18.47 5.55
N VAL A 33 0.57 17.34 4.96
CA VAL A 33 1.48 16.51 4.17
C VAL A 33 1.86 17.25 2.88
N PRO A 34 3.17 17.40 2.56
CA PRO A 34 3.60 18.05 1.32
C PRO A 34 3.16 17.24 0.10
N LEU A 35 3.02 17.89 -1.06
CA LEU A 35 2.73 17.23 -2.34
C LEU A 35 1.43 16.39 -2.34
N LEU A 36 0.37 16.90 -1.68
CA LEU A 36 -0.94 16.27 -1.54
C LEU A 36 -1.46 15.61 -2.83
N ALA A 37 -1.34 16.31 -3.96
CA ALA A 37 -1.80 15.83 -5.27
C ALA A 37 -1.14 14.51 -5.71
N ASN A 38 0.12 14.29 -5.36
CA ASN A 38 0.84 13.05 -5.68
C ASN A 38 0.52 11.93 -4.70
N LEU A 39 0.26 12.27 -3.43
CA LEU A 39 0.09 11.29 -2.35
C LEU A 39 -1.33 10.76 -2.23
N ILE A 40 -2.36 11.52 -2.62
CA ILE A 40 -3.75 11.07 -2.58
C ILE A 40 -3.93 9.79 -3.40
N ASN A 41 -3.37 9.76 -4.61
CA ASN A 41 -3.51 8.63 -5.52
C ASN A 41 -2.36 7.61 -5.41
N ALA A 42 -1.38 7.84 -4.52
CA ALA A 42 -0.17 7.01 -4.43
C ALA A 42 0.55 6.82 -5.79
N ARG A 43 0.38 7.72 -6.77
CA ARG A 43 0.85 7.57 -8.16
C ARG A 43 0.19 6.40 -8.94
N VAL A 44 -0.90 5.85 -8.45
CA VAL A 44 -1.75 4.90 -9.16
C VAL A 44 -2.71 5.67 -10.09
N SER A 45 -2.82 5.23 -11.34
CA SER A 45 -3.72 5.83 -12.34
C SER A 45 -4.13 4.80 -13.40
N SER A 46 -5.03 5.16 -14.31
CA SER A 46 -5.39 4.29 -15.46
C SER A 46 -4.22 3.97 -16.39
N ILE A 47 -3.24 4.87 -16.51
CA ILE A 47 -2.03 4.68 -17.34
C ILE A 47 -0.98 3.83 -16.59
N ARG A 48 -0.98 3.90 -15.26
CA ARG A 48 -0.07 3.14 -14.38
C ARG A 48 -0.89 2.51 -13.25
N PRO A 49 -1.63 1.42 -13.53
CA PRO A 49 -2.35 0.71 -12.49
C PRO A 49 -1.36 0.05 -11.54
N LEU A 50 -1.80 -0.19 -10.31
CA LEU A 50 -1.09 -1.01 -9.35
C LEU A 50 -1.36 -2.48 -9.65
N ARG A 51 -0.33 -3.31 -9.72
CA ARG A 51 -0.43 -4.73 -10.06
C ARG A 51 0.17 -5.62 -8.98
N VAL A 52 -0.25 -6.88 -8.95
CA VAL A 52 0.53 -7.92 -8.26
C VAL A 52 1.94 -7.93 -8.84
N ASP A 53 2.93 -8.18 -7.97
CA ASP A 53 4.37 -8.10 -8.23
C ASP A 53 4.97 -6.70 -8.43
N ASP A 54 4.16 -5.63 -8.42
CA ASP A 54 4.72 -4.27 -8.39
C ASP A 54 5.50 -4.02 -7.08
N TYR A 55 6.50 -3.14 -7.17
CA TYR A 55 7.24 -2.67 -6.01
C TYR A 55 6.81 -1.26 -5.61
N GLY A 56 6.88 -0.97 -4.31
CA GLY A 56 6.58 0.33 -3.74
C GLY A 56 7.43 0.63 -2.51
N ILE A 57 7.27 1.83 -1.98
CA ILE A 57 7.75 2.20 -0.65
C ILE A 57 6.54 2.31 0.27
N VAL A 58 6.63 1.67 1.42
CA VAL A 58 5.62 1.74 2.47
C VAL A 58 6.26 2.28 3.74
N CYS A 59 5.52 3.10 4.47
CA CYS A 59 5.88 3.54 5.82
C CYS A 59 4.99 2.82 6.84
N ILE A 60 5.59 2.01 7.72
CA ILE A 60 4.88 1.23 8.75
C ILE A 60 5.55 1.55 10.08
N ASP A 61 4.77 1.97 11.07
CA ASP A 61 5.25 2.30 12.42
C ASP A 61 6.45 3.29 12.44
N GLY A 62 6.50 4.19 11.46
CA GLY A 62 7.58 5.18 11.31
C GLY A 62 8.82 4.69 10.56
N GLU A 63 8.85 3.42 10.16
CA GLU A 63 9.95 2.82 9.39
C GLU A 63 9.59 2.71 7.91
N LEU A 64 10.59 2.93 7.05
CA LEU A 64 10.44 2.82 5.60
C LEU A 64 10.90 1.46 5.11
N PHE A 65 10.03 0.79 4.37
CA PHE A 65 10.33 -0.48 3.71
C PHE A 65 10.18 -0.35 2.20
N ILE A 66 11.00 -1.11 1.47
CA ILE A 66 10.62 -1.49 0.11
C ILE A 66 9.61 -2.62 0.24
N SER A 67 8.54 -2.58 -0.53
CA SER A 67 7.52 -3.62 -0.52
C SER A 67 7.28 -4.15 -1.91
N LYS A 68 6.96 -5.45 -2.02
CA LYS A 68 6.42 -6.08 -3.22
C LYS A 68 4.96 -6.45 -2.99
N VAL A 69 4.08 -6.11 -3.93
CA VAL A 69 2.67 -6.49 -3.88
C VAL A 69 2.54 -7.99 -4.12
N VAL A 70 1.96 -8.70 -3.16
CA VAL A 70 1.73 -10.15 -3.22
C VAL A 70 0.28 -10.46 -3.60
N ALA A 71 -0.66 -9.72 -3.03
CA ALA A 71 -2.08 -9.84 -3.38
C ALA A 71 -2.80 -8.49 -3.27
N LEU A 72 -3.78 -8.31 -4.15
CA LEU A 72 -4.67 -7.16 -4.20
C LEU A 72 -6.10 -7.63 -3.97
N TYR A 73 -6.84 -6.92 -3.13
CA TYR A 73 -8.25 -7.19 -2.92
C TYR A 73 -9.08 -5.92 -3.09
N GLU A 74 -10.17 -6.03 -3.83
CA GLU A 74 -11.17 -4.97 -3.97
C GLU A 74 -12.52 -5.45 -3.46
N LYS A 75 -13.31 -4.53 -2.93
CA LYS A 75 -14.69 -4.82 -2.58
C LYS A 75 -15.52 -4.84 -3.87
N THR A 76 -16.21 -5.94 -4.12
CA THR A 76 -17.12 -6.03 -5.28
C THR A 76 -18.28 -5.04 -5.14
N ALA A 77 -18.93 -4.72 -6.26
CA ALA A 77 -20.01 -3.74 -6.28
C ALA A 77 -21.14 -4.10 -5.28
N GLY A 78 -21.60 -3.09 -4.53
CA GLY A 78 -22.73 -3.20 -3.60
C GLY A 78 -22.35 -2.93 -2.13
N LYS A 79 -23.34 -2.52 -1.32
CA LYS A 79 -23.15 -2.20 0.12
C LYS A 79 -22.54 -3.37 0.90
N ASN A 80 -22.94 -4.59 0.52
CA ASN A 80 -22.50 -5.85 1.10
C ASN A 80 -21.63 -6.68 0.13
N GLY A 81 -20.96 -6.01 -0.82
CA GLY A 81 -20.02 -6.67 -1.72
C GLY A 81 -18.93 -7.40 -0.92
N LYS A 82 -18.60 -8.62 -1.35
CA LYS A 82 -17.50 -9.38 -0.78
C LYS A 82 -16.18 -8.80 -1.28
N HIS A 83 -15.10 -9.03 -0.53
CA HIS A 83 -13.76 -8.75 -1.05
C HIS A 83 -13.38 -9.85 -2.04
N ALA A 84 -12.95 -9.46 -3.23
CA ALA A 84 -12.46 -10.37 -4.26
C ALA A 84 -10.98 -10.10 -4.52
N SER A 85 -10.23 -11.17 -4.75
CA SER A 85 -8.85 -11.06 -5.24
C SER A 85 -8.89 -10.49 -6.66
N ILE A 86 -8.05 -9.49 -6.90
CA ILE A 86 -7.86 -8.87 -8.22
C ILE A 86 -6.38 -8.91 -8.57
N THR A 87 -6.05 -8.73 -9.85
CA THR A 87 -4.66 -8.75 -10.35
C THR A 87 -4.10 -7.34 -10.56
N GLU A 88 -4.97 -6.36 -10.81
CA GLU A 88 -4.60 -4.96 -10.96
C GLU A 88 -5.72 -4.00 -10.57
N SER A 89 -5.35 -2.78 -10.17
CA SER A 89 -6.28 -1.69 -9.86
C SER A 89 -5.76 -0.35 -10.40
N SER A 90 -6.62 0.41 -11.06
CA SER A 90 -6.30 1.76 -11.55
C SER A 90 -6.58 2.86 -10.53
N GLU A 91 -7.14 2.52 -9.36
CA GLU A 91 -7.52 3.47 -8.32
C GLU A 91 -7.15 2.93 -6.93
N ILE A 92 -6.18 3.56 -6.27
CA ILE A 92 -5.73 3.15 -4.92
C ILE A 92 -6.86 3.15 -3.88
N CYS A 93 -7.89 3.96 -4.08
CA CYS A 93 -9.03 4.05 -3.18
C CYS A 93 -10.07 2.93 -3.38
N ALA A 94 -9.98 2.16 -4.46
CA ALA A 94 -10.83 0.99 -4.69
C ALA A 94 -10.31 -0.24 -3.93
N ILE A 95 -8.99 -0.31 -3.72
CA ILE A 95 -8.33 -1.39 -2.99
C ILE A 95 -8.77 -1.38 -1.53
N SER A 96 -9.20 -2.53 -1.05
CA SER A 96 -9.65 -2.74 0.33
C SER A 96 -8.63 -3.44 1.20
N TYR A 97 -7.74 -4.23 0.59
CA TYR A 97 -6.59 -4.82 1.26
C TYR A 97 -5.42 -4.98 0.28
N LEU A 98 -4.21 -4.77 0.79
CA LEU A 98 -2.94 -5.04 0.14
C LEU A 98 -2.13 -6.00 1.00
N ASP A 99 -1.82 -7.18 0.46
CA ASP A 99 -0.82 -8.04 1.07
C ASP A 99 0.54 -7.76 0.42
N LEU A 100 1.51 -7.38 1.23
CA LEU A 100 2.83 -6.95 0.80
C LEU A 100 3.91 -7.83 1.42
N GLN A 101 4.95 -8.14 0.65
CA GLN A 101 6.22 -8.64 1.16
C GLN A 101 7.14 -7.46 1.42
N LEU A 102 7.67 -7.36 2.63
CA LEU A 102 8.54 -6.26 3.04
C LEU A 102 10.00 -6.61 2.85
N PHE A 103 10.78 -5.59 2.53
CA PHE A 103 12.20 -5.63 2.36
C PHE A 103 12.84 -4.49 3.15
N GLU A 104 13.77 -4.86 4.03
CA GLU A 104 14.54 -3.94 4.85
C GLU A 104 15.96 -3.81 4.29
N ARG A 105 16.56 -2.63 4.43
CA ARG A 105 17.95 -2.42 4.06
C ARG A 105 18.86 -3.10 5.07
N LEU A 106 19.84 -3.87 4.59
CA LEU A 106 20.88 -4.44 5.44
C LEU A 106 21.77 -3.32 6.02
N ALA A 107 22.07 -3.39 7.32
CA ALA A 107 22.89 -2.40 8.03
C ALA A 107 24.27 -2.17 7.37
N HIS A 108 24.87 -3.24 6.85
CA HIS A 108 26.21 -3.22 6.24
C HIS A 108 26.16 -3.52 4.73
N GLY A 109 25.30 -2.82 3.97
CA GLY A 109 25.31 -2.93 2.52
C GLY A 109 24.32 -2.04 1.78
N ASN A 110 24.38 -2.11 0.45
CA ASN A 110 23.43 -1.49 -0.48
C ASN A 110 22.41 -2.52 -1.00
N GLN A 111 22.09 -3.51 -0.17
CA GLN A 111 21.20 -4.61 -0.49
C GLN A 111 20.01 -4.62 0.46
N PHE A 112 18.88 -5.10 -0.07
CA PHE A 112 17.65 -5.27 0.69
C PHE A 112 17.40 -6.76 0.92
N THR A 113 16.92 -7.10 2.11
CA THR A 113 16.59 -8.46 2.51
C THR A 113 15.09 -8.57 2.78
N SER A 114 14.51 -9.73 2.45
CA SER A 114 13.13 -10.05 2.80
C SER A 114 12.96 -10.62 4.22
N ILE A 115 14.07 -10.96 4.88
CA ILE A 115 14.12 -11.34 6.28
C ILE A 115 14.52 -10.08 7.05
N THR A 116 13.55 -9.44 7.68
CA THR A 116 13.73 -8.17 8.40
C THR A 116 14.14 -8.43 9.85
N GLY A 117 14.51 -7.39 10.59
CA GLY A 117 14.81 -7.49 12.02
C GLY A 117 13.69 -8.17 12.82
N SER A 118 12.43 -7.93 12.46
CA SER A 118 11.27 -8.57 13.08
C SER A 118 11.14 -10.08 12.81
N THR A 119 11.66 -10.59 11.69
CA THR A 119 11.55 -12.00 11.29
C THR A 119 12.87 -12.77 11.32
N VAL A 120 13.98 -12.12 11.69
CA VAL A 120 15.33 -12.69 11.65
C VAL A 120 15.47 -13.95 12.51
N LEU A 121 14.81 -13.98 13.68
CA LEU A 121 14.86 -15.12 14.60
C LEU A 121 14.30 -16.41 13.99
N PHE A 122 13.31 -16.27 13.12
CA PHE A 122 12.64 -17.40 12.46
C PHE A 122 13.19 -17.68 11.06
N ARG A 123 14.05 -16.79 10.53
CA ARG A 123 14.56 -16.83 9.15
C ARG A 123 13.44 -16.90 8.10
N THR A 124 12.33 -16.24 8.37
CA THR A 124 11.17 -16.19 7.48
C THR A 124 11.06 -14.83 6.78
N LYS A 125 10.36 -14.82 5.64
CA LYS A 125 10.06 -13.58 4.91
C LYS A 125 9.04 -12.75 5.70
N HIS A 126 9.22 -11.43 5.70
CA HIS A 126 8.28 -10.51 6.31
C HIS A 126 7.13 -10.19 5.35
N PHE A 127 5.90 -10.43 5.79
CA PHE A 127 4.69 -10.05 5.09
C PHE A 127 3.84 -9.15 5.99
N THR A 128 3.16 -8.19 5.38
CA THR A 128 2.20 -7.33 6.06
C THR A 128 0.94 -7.18 5.23
N LYS A 129 -0.17 -6.93 5.92
CA LYS A 129 -1.46 -6.63 5.31
C LYS A 129 -1.84 -5.21 5.65
N ILE A 130 -2.00 -4.38 4.62
CA ILE A 130 -2.47 -3.01 4.78
C ILE A 130 -3.96 -2.99 4.42
N PRO A 131 -4.84 -2.54 5.34
CA PRO A 131 -6.21 -2.24 5.00
C PRO A 131 -6.23 -1.02 4.10
#